data_AF-A0A8H8XH54-F1
#
_entry.id   AF-A0A8H8XH54-F1
#
_cell.length_a   1.000
_cell.length_b   1.000
_cell.length_c   1.000
_cell.angle_alpha   90.00
_cell.angle_beta   90.00
_cell.angle_gamma   90.00
#
_symmetry.space_group_name_H-M   'P 1'
#
loop_
_entity.id
_entity.type
_entity.pdbx_description
1 polymer ?
#
loop_
_entity_poly.entity_id
_entity_poly.type
_entity_poly.pdbx_seq_one_letter_code
_entity_poly.pdbx_strand_id
1 'polypeptide(L)' 'MTTRKHDVVQVRNPRSGHYVKIDRTEGRIMSHKKSAGKYKNVPVARKRK' A
#
# COMPACT_ATOMS: atom_id res chain seq x y z
N MET A 1 9.53 12.84 -20.64
CA MET A 1 9.80 11.73 -19.71
C MET A 1 8.48 11.17 -19.23
N THR A 2 8.06 9.98 -19.67
CA THR A 2 6.82 9.35 -19.21
C THR A 2 7.00 8.90 -17.76
N THR A 3 6.36 9.59 -16.82
CA THR A 3 6.29 9.19 -15.41
C THR A 3 5.59 7.84 -15.34
N ARG A 4 6.37 6.76 -15.14
CA ARG A 4 5.80 5.44 -14.86
C ARG A 4 5.01 5.60 -13.56
N LYS A 5 3.67 5.57 -13.66
CA LYS A 5 2.81 5.66 -12.48
C LYS A 5 3.12 4.47 -11.58
N HIS A 6 3.67 4.74 -10.40
CA HIS A 6 3.92 3.71 -9.39
C HIS A 6 2.58 3.09 -8.97
N ASP A 7 2.52 1.77 -8.96
CA ASP A 7 1.33 1.03 -8.57
C ASP A 7 1.31 0.89 -7.04
N VAL A 8 0.95 1.98 -6.37
CA VAL A 8 0.93 2.09 -4.91
C VAL A 8 -0.41 1.60 -4.36
N VAL A 9 -0.34 0.58 -3.51
CA VAL A 9 -1.50 -0.01 -2.83
C VAL A 9 -1.29 -0.02 -1.32
N GLN A 10 -2.36 -0.31 -0.57
CA GLN A 10 -2.28 -0.54 0.87
C GLN A 10 -2.78 -1.92 1.27
N VAL A 11 -2.17 -2.48 2.31
CA VAL A 11 -2.55 -3.78 2.90
C VAL A 11 -2.59 -3.64 4.41
N ARG A 12 -3.52 -4.34 5.08
CA ARG A 12 -3.54 -4.46 6.53
C ARG A 12 -2.48 -5.46 6.96
N ASN A 13 -1.55 -5.05 7.82
CA ASN A 13 -0.63 -5.93 8.48
C ASN A 13 -1.39 -6.71 9.58
N PRO A 14 -1.51 -8.04 9.52
CA PRO A 14 -2.24 -8.82 10.53
C PRO A 14 -1.54 -8.84 11.89
N ARG A 15 -0.22 -8.64 11.93
CA ARG A 15 0.56 -8.66 13.19
C ARG A 15 0.31 -7.42 14.04
N SER A 16 0.26 -6.24 13.43
CA SER A 16 0.07 -4.97 14.13
C SER A 16 -1.32 -4.37 13.98
N GLY A 17 -2.14 -4.89 13.06
CA GLY A 17 -3.44 -4.34 12.70
C GLY A 17 -3.39 -3.05 11.87
N HIS A 18 -2.21 -2.47 11.65
CA HIS A 18 -2.02 -1.21 10.92
C HIS A 18 -1.92 -1.41 9.41
N TYR A 19 -2.20 -0.36 8.64
CA TYR A 19 -2.03 -0.37 7.19
C TYR A 19 -0.62 0.00 6.77
N VAL A 20 -0.10 -0.68 5.76
CA VAL A 20 1.20 -0.40 5.12
C VAL A 20 0.98 0.01 3.67
N LYS A 21 1.77 0.96 3.16
CA LYS A 21 1.84 1.28 1.73
C LYS A 21 2.89 0.40 1.07
N ILE A 22 2.49 -0.22 -0.03
CA ILE A 22 3.34 -1.09 -0.83
C ILE A 22 3.41 -0.52 -2.24
N ASP A 23 4.62 -0.37 -2.75
CA ASP A 23 4.85 -0.16 -4.18
C ASP A 23 4.96 -1.53 -4.85
N ARG A 24 4.01 -1.84 -5.75
CA ARG A 24 4.02 -3.10 -6.51
C ARG A 24 4.94 -3.07 -7.71
N THR A 25 5.37 -1.89 -8.15
CA THR A 25 6.37 -1.75 -9.22
C THR A 25 7.75 -2.19 -8.73
N GLU A 26 8.11 -1.80 -7.51
CA GLU A 26 9.41 -2.10 -6.90
C GLU A 26 9.37 -3.30 -5.94
N GLY A 27 8.18 -3.74 -5.53
CA GLY A 27 8.00 -4.84 -4.58
C GLY A 27 8.40 -4.49 -3.15
N ARG A 28 8.31 -3.21 -2.75
CA ARG A 28 8.82 -2.71 -1.47
C ARG A 28 7.73 -2.03 -0.63
N ILE A 29 7.88 -2.12 0.68
CA ILE A 29 7.05 -1.36 1.63
C ILE A 29 7.58 0.06 1.70
N MET A 30 6.78 1.04 1.32
CA MET A 30 7.16 2.45 1.33
C MET A 30 6.98 3.07 2.72
N SER A 31 5.90 2.72 3.42
CA SER A 31 5.57 3.31 4.72
C SER A 31 4.61 2.47 5.55
N HIS A 32 4.66 2.68 6.86
CA HIS A 32 3.77 2.10 7.86
C HIS A 32 2.89 3.22 8.47
N LYS A 33 1.58 2.99 8.57
CA LYS A 33 0.64 3.92 9.23
C LYS A 33 0.55 3.70 10.73
N LYS A 34 0.94 4.69 11.55
CA LYS A 34 0.87 4.58 13.01
C LYS A 34 -0.55 4.63 13.56
N SER A 35 -1.47 5.30 12.87
CA SER A 35 -2.86 5.43 13.29
C SER A 35 -3.75 4.32 12.74
N ALA A 36 -4.81 4.00 13.48
CA ALA A 36 -5.81 3.03 13.04
C ALA A 36 -6.46 3.42 11.70
N GLY A 37 -6.88 2.41 10.93
CA GLY A 37 -7.58 2.59 9.67
C GLY A 37 -6.69 2.78 8.43
N LYS A 38 -7.33 2.81 7.28
CA LYS A 38 -6.71 2.88 5.94
C LYS A 38 -6.06 4.23 5.66
N TYR A 39 -5.09 4.26 4.76
CA TYR A 39 -4.65 5.51 4.12
C TYR A 39 -5.77 6.07 3.24
N LYS A 40 -5.98 7.40 3.31
CA LYS A 40 -6.89 8.12 2.41
C LYS A 40 -6.32 8.08 1.00
N ASN A 41 -7.18 7.85 0.00
CA ASN A 41 -6.86 7.85 -1.43
C ASN A 41 -5.82 6.81 -1.89
N VAL A 42 -5.54 5.77 -1.11
CA VAL A 42 -4.71 4.64 -1.55
C VAL A 42 -5.62 3.42 -1.75
N PRO A 43 -5.58 2.72 -2.90
CA PRO A 43 -6.39 1.52 -3.10
C PRO A 43 -5.91 0.37 -2.21
N VAL A 44 -6.84 -0.40 -1.64
CA VAL A 44 -6.50 -1.64 -0.92
C VAL A 44 -6.11 -2.70 -1.93
N ALA A 45 -5.00 -3.41 -1.69
CA ALA A 45 -4.59 -4.50 -2.58
C ALA A 45 -5.71 -5.55 -2.66
N ARG A 46 -6.11 -5.89 -3.88
CA ARG A 46 -7.10 -6.94 -4.17
C ARG A 46 -6.39 -8.09 -4.86
N LYS A 47 -6.92 -9.31 -4.68
CA LYS A 47 -6.49 -10.47 -5.45
C LYS A 47 -6.75 -10.19 -6.94
N ARG A 48 -5.73 -10.24 -7.79
CA ARG A 48 -5.92 -10.27 -9.24
C ARG A 48 -6.47 -11.66 -9.60
N LYS A 49 -7.47 -11.72 -10.48
CA LYS A 49 -7.95 -12.98 -11.06
C LYS A 49 -6.89 -13.54 -11.99
#